data_AF-L8M5H8-F1
#
_entry.id   AF-L8M5H8-F1
#
_cell.length_a   1.000
_cell.length_b   1.000
_cell.length_c   1.000
_cell.angle_alpha   90.00
_cell.angle_beta   90.00
_cell.angle_gamma   90.00
#
_symmetry.space_group_name_H-M   'P 1'
#
loop_
_entity.id
_entity.type
_entity.pdbx_description
1 polymer ?
#
loop_
_entity_poly.entity_id
_entity_poly.type
_entity_poly.pdbx_seq_one_letter_code
_entity_poly.pdbx_strand_id
1 'polypeptide(L)' 'MSIELITVIAGVVITWLVFTWFIKVFQASIKTALTIAVILFCLQMFFGIRSQQVWQELTTLVRELLVRFLN' A
#
# COMPACT_ATOMS: atom_id res chain seq x y z
N MET A 1 15.99 17.01 36.83
CA MET A 1 16.19 18.22 36.01
C MET A 1 17.01 17.98 34.74
N SER A 2 18.27 17.50 34.77
CA SER A 2 19.07 17.41 33.52
C SER A 2 18.62 16.33 32.53
N ILE A 3 18.16 15.17 33.03
CA ILE A 3 17.72 14.04 32.19
C ILE A 3 16.37 14.33 31.49
N GLU A 4 15.45 15.03 32.15
CA GLU A 4 14.13 15.36 31.58
C GLU A 4 14.26 16.21 30.31
N LEU A 5 15.17 17.19 30.33
CA LEU A 5 15.50 18.01 29.16
C LEU A 5 16.07 17.18 28.01
N ILE A 6 16.97 16.24 28.30
CA ILE A 6 17.56 15.35 27.28
C ILE A 6 16.47 14.46 26.67
N THR A 7 15.57 13.92 27.48
CA THR A 7 14.46 13.07 27.01
C THR A 7 13.50 13.85 26.12
N VAL A 8 13.16 15.09 26.49
CA VAL A 8 12.28 15.95 25.67
C VAL A 8 12.94 16.25 24.32
N ILE A 9 14.22 16.64 24.32
CA ILE A 9 14.95 16.93 23.09
C ILE A 9 15.06 15.68 22.20
N ALA A 10 15.40 14.53 22.79
CA ALA A 10 15.47 13.26 22.07
C ALA A 10 14.11 12.87 21.48
N GLY A 11 13.02 13.05 22.23
CA GLY A 11 11.66 12.83 21.75
C GLY A 11 11.32 13.70 20.54
N VAL A 12 11.60 15.01 20.62
CA VAL A 12 11.36 15.94 19.50
C VAL A 12 12.14 15.52 18.25
N VAL A 13 13.42 15.16 18.40
CA VAL A 13 14.26 14.73 17.28
C VAL A 13 13.75 13.43 16.66
N ILE A 14 13.42 12.43 17.47
CA ILE A 14 12.90 11.13 16.99
C ILE A 14 11.55 11.31 16.30
N THR A 15 10.61 12.04 16.92
CA THR A 15 9.31 12.32 16.32
C THR A 15 9.45 13.06 15.00
N TRP A 16 10.33 14.07 14.92
CA TRP A 16 10.60 14.79 13.67
C TRP A 16 11.16 13.87 12.57
N LEU A 17 12.07 12.97 12.94
CA LEU A 17 12.70 12.06 12.00
C LEU A 17 11.70 11.02 11.47
N VAL A 18 10.88 10.44 12.35
CA VAL A 18 9.79 9.51 11.97
C VAL A 18 8.76 10.23 11.12
N PHE A 19 8.37 11.46 11.48
CA PHE A 19 7.41 12.25 10.69
C PHE A 19 7.93 12.53 9.28
N THR A 20 9.19 12.93 9.15
CA THR A 20 9.82 13.18 7.85
C THR A 20 9.87 11.90 7.00
N TRP A 21 10.21 10.77 7.61
CA TRP A 21 10.20 9.47 6.93
C TRP A 21 8.79 9.05 6.52
N PHE A 22 7.80 9.25 7.39
CA PHE A 22 6.41 8.92 7.11
C PHE A 22 5.89 9.69 5.89
N ILE A 23 6.17 11.00 5.80
CA ILE A 23 5.77 11.81 4.63
C ILE A 23 6.45 11.29 3.36
N LYS A 24 7.73 10.91 3.42
CA LYS A 24 8.45 10.33 2.26
C LYS A 24 7.83 9.01 1.81
N VAL A 25 7.53 8.11 2.75
CA VAL A 25 6.89 6.82 2.48
C VAL A 25 5.48 7.03 1.93
N PHE A 26 4.70 7.94 2.52
CA PHE A 26 3.35 8.26 2.06
C PHE A 26 3.34 8.80 0.63
N GLN A 27 4.25 9.71 0.30
CA GLN A 27 4.41 10.19 -1.08
C GLN A 27 4.85 9.07 -2.03
N ALA A 28 5.74 8.17 -1.60
CA ALA A 28 6.14 7.01 -2.40
C ALA A 28 4.95 6.06 -2.64
N SER A 29 4.14 5.78 -1.62
CA SER A 29 2.93 4.96 -1.73
C SER A 29 1.90 5.57 -2.68
N ILE A 30 1.67 6.88 -2.60
CA ILE A 30 0.76 7.57 -3.54
C ILE A 30 1.28 7.47 -4.97
N LYS A 31 2.58 7.70 -5.20
CA LYS A 31 3.17 7.60 -6.55
C LYS A 31 3.06 6.18 -7.10
N THR A 32 3.33 5.16 -6.29
CA THR A 32 3.19 3.77 -6.69
C THR A 32 1.75 3.41 -6.99
N ALA A 33 0.81 3.78 -6.11
CA ALA A 33 -0.62 3.54 -6.32
C ALA A 33 -1.15 4.26 -7.58
N LEU A 34 -0.73 5.50 -7.81
CA LEU A 34 -1.08 6.28 -9.00
C LEU A 34 -0.52 5.62 -10.27
N THR A 35 0.73 5.15 -10.23
CA THR A 35 1.36 4.44 -11.36
C THR A 35 0.60 3.15 -11.67
N ILE A 36 0.26 2.37 -10.65
CA ILE A 36 -0.56 1.16 -10.81
C ILE A 36 -1.94 1.54 -11.36
N ALA A 37 -2.58 2.59 -10.87
CA ALA A 37 -3.87 3.05 -11.37
C ALA A 37 -3.80 3.46 -12.85
N VAL A 38 -2.75 4.16 -13.27
CA VAL A 38 -2.51 4.51 -14.68
C VAL A 38 -2.29 3.26 -15.52
N ILE A 39 -1.47 2.31 -15.06
CA ILE A 39 -1.24 1.03 -15.76
C ILE A 39 -2.55 0.26 -15.92
N LEU A 40 -3.33 0.13 -14.85
CA LEU A 40 -4.64 -0.51 -14.89
C LEU A 40 -5.60 0.23 -15.81
N PHE A 41 -5.56 1.57 -15.82
CA PHE A 41 -6.37 2.42 -16.69
C PHE A 41 -6.02 2.25 -18.17
N CYS A 42 -4.74 2.18 -18.50
CA CYS A 42 -4.29 1.85 -19.85
C CYS A 42 -4.67 0.42 -20.21
N LEU A 43 -4.45 -0.54 -19.32
CA LEU A 43 -4.75 -1.96 -19.59
C LEU A 43 -6.25 -2.17 -19.84
N GLN A 44 -7.14 -1.58 -19.02
CA GLN A 44 -8.58 -1.67 -19.26
C GLN A 44 -9.01 -0.96 -20.56
N MET A 45 -8.31 0.09 -20.99
CA MET A 45 -8.59 0.80 -22.24
C MET A 45 -8.12 0.03 -23.47
N PHE A 46 -6.94 -0.59 -23.43
CA PHE A 46 -6.36 -1.33 -24.56
C PHE A 46 -6.86 -2.77 -24.68
N PHE A 47 -7.05 -3.47 -23.56
CA PHE A 47 -7.52 -4.86 -23.57
C PHE A 47 -9.06 -4.97 -23.45
N GLY A 48 -9.77 -3.89 -23.11
CA GLY A 48 -11.23 -3.91 -22.92
C GLY A 48 -11.70 -4.72 -21.70
N ILE A 49 -10.77 -5.27 -20.92
CA ILE A 49 -11.03 -6.06 -19.73
C ILE A 49 -11.39 -5.10 -18.60
N ARG A 50 -12.61 -5.16 -18.07
CA ARG A 50 -12.94 -4.45 -16.82
C ARG A 50 -12.06 -5.04 -15.73
N SER A 51 -11.40 -4.22 -14.92
CA SER A 51 -10.62 -4.67 -13.76
C SER A 51 -11.39 -5.66 -12.86
N GLN A 52 -12.71 -5.55 -12.87
CA GLN A 52 -13.67 -6.43 -12.22
C GLN A 52 -13.60 -7.90 -12.69
N GLN A 53 -13.27 -8.17 -13.95
CA GLN A 53 -13.10 -9.52 -14.49
C GLN A 53 -11.84 -10.19 -13.94
N VAL A 54 -10.74 -9.44 -13.81
CA VAL A 54 -9.49 -9.94 -13.21
C VAL A 54 -9.71 -10.31 -11.74
N TRP A 55 -10.46 -9.48 -11.00
CA TRP A 55 -10.87 -9.80 -9.63
C TRP A 55 -11.80 -11.01 -9.57
N GLN A 56 -12.74 -11.15 -10.51
CA GLN A 56 -13.62 -12.30 -10.57
C GLN A 56 -12.85 -13.61 -10.83
N GLU A 57 -11.94 -13.63 -11.80
CA GLU A 57 -11.09 -14.78 -12.08
C GLU A 57 -10.22 -15.17 -10.88
N LEU A 58 -9.58 -14.19 -10.22
CA LEU A 58 -8.82 -14.43 -8.99
C LEU A 58 -9.68 -15.02 -7.88
N THR A 59 -10.86 -14.46 -7.61
CA THR A 59 -11.76 -14.99 -6.56
C THR A 59 -12.29 -16.38 -6.88
N THR A 60 -12.46 -16.70 -8.17
CA THR A 60 -12.93 -18.02 -8.62
C THR A 60 -11.84 -19.06 -8.42
N LEU A 61 -10.61 -18.78 -8.82
CA LEU A 61 -9.45 -19.65 -8.60
C LEU A 61 -9.20 -19.90 -7.11
N VAL A 62 -9.25 -18.84 -6.28
CA VAL A 62 -9.07 -18.96 -4.83
C VAL A 62 -10.20 -19.79 -4.20
N ARG A 63 -11.44 -19.63 -4.67
CA ARG A 63 -12.59 -20.40 -4.19
C ARG A 63 -12.44 -21.88 -4.53
N GLU A 64 -12.06 -22.21 -5.76
CA GLU A 64 -11.84 -23.61 -6.16
C GLU A 64 -10.72 -24.27 -5.36
N LEU A 65 -9.62 -23.55 -5.14
CA LEU A 65 -8.53 -24.01 -4.28
C LEU A 65 -9.01 -24.24 -2.85
N LEU A 66 -9.77 -23.29 -2.28
CA LEU A 66 -10.30 -23.44 -0.92
C LEU A 66 -11.23 -24.64 -0.79
N VAL A 67 -12.16 -24.82 -1.73
CA VAL A 67 -13.09 -25.97 -1.75
C VAL A 67 -12.31 -27.29 -1.86
N ARG A 68 -11.26 -27.33 -2.69
CA ARG A 68 -10.41 -28.52 -2.84
C ARG A 68 -9.53 -28.80 -1.63
N PHE A 69 -9.16 -27.79 -0.85
CA PHE A 69 -8.42 -27.96 0.40
C PHE A 69 -9.33 -28.39 1.57
N LEU A 70 -10.61 -28.03 1.53
CA LEU A 70 -11.56 -28.32 2.60
C LEU A 70 -12.29 -29.66 2.46
N ASN A 71 -12.12 -30.37 1.34
CA ASN A 71 -12.75 -31.65 1.01
C ASN A 71 -11.71 -32.75 0.79
#